data_AF-A0A497FJ92-F1
#
_entry.id   AF-A0A497FJ92-F1
#
_cell.length_a   1.000
_cell.length_b   1.000
_cell.length_c   1.000
_cell.angle_alpha   90.00
_cell.angle_beta   90.00
_cell.angle_gamma   90.00
#
_symmetry.space_group_name_H-M   'P 1'
#
loop_
_entity.id
_entity.type
_entity.pdbx_description
1 polymer ?
#
loop_
_entity_poly.entity_id
_entity_poly.type
_entity_poly.pdbx_seq_one_letter_code
_entity_poly.pdbx_strand_id
1 'polypeptide(L)'
;MKYYPQDPVRVLARSPYWQMIYARSKELSHIRLFKNDKDFSAIQITFLYWLEIYSQAYQKFAEKDSLLSKEIINDDIEFDAYLYYISHKKSDKQGTQKRFNKKGAIGMPSLVQKKRS
;
A
#
# COMPACT_ATOMS: atom_id res chain seq x y z
N MET A 1 10.23 20.19 -20.24
CA MET A 1 9.71 19.02 -19.51
C MET A 1 9.17 18.02 -20.52
N LYS A 2 9.64 16.77 -20.51
CA LYS A 2 9.04 15.70 -21.34
C LYS A 2 7.72 15.31 -20.68
N TYR A 3 6.61 15.48 -21.39
CA TYR A 3 5.30 15.02 -20.93
C TYR A 3 5.25 13.51 -21.10
N TYR A 4 5.20 12.77 -19.99
CA TYR A 4 4.93 11.34 -20.05
C TYR A 4 3.42 11.13 -20.09
N PRO A 5 2.93 10.23 -20.97
CA PRO A 5 1.51 9.90 -20.99
C PRO A 5 1.14 9.25 -19.65
N GLN A 6 0.19 9.86 -18.95
CA GLN A 6 -0.33 9.31 -17.70
C GLN A 6 -1.24 8.13 -17.98
N ASP A 7 -1.23 7.14 -17.09
CA ASP A 7 -2.13 6.00 -17.21
C ASP A 7 -3.57 6.46 -16.94
N PRO A 8 -4.51 6.29 -17.89
CA PRO A 8 -5.90 6.74 -17.72
C PRO A 8 -6.59 6.11 -16.50
N VAL A 9 -6.23 4.87 -16.12
CA VAL A 9 -6.78 4.20 -14.93
C VAL A 9 -6.31 4.92 -13.66
N ARG A 10 -5.05 5.34 -13.63
CA ARG A 10 -4.47 6.08 -12.50
C ARG A 10 -5.04 7.49 -12.40
N VAL A 11 -5.20 8.17 -13.54
CA VAL A 11 -5.86 9.48 -13.60
C VAL A 11 -7.28 9.41 -13.04
N LEU A 12 -8.05 8.39 -13.44
CA LEU A 12 -9.39 8.17 -12.88
C LEU A 12 -9.33 7.87 -11.38
N ALA A 13 -8.43 6.98 -10.94
CA ALA A 13 -8.33 6.58 -9.54
C ALA A 13 -7.93 7.75 -8.63
N ARG A 14 -7.14 8.70 -9.12
CA ARG A 14 -6.72 9.90 -8.40
C ARG A 14 -7.83 10.95 -8.28
N SER A 15 -8.84 10.90 -9.15
CA SER A 15 -9.90 11.89 -9.18
C SER A 15 -10.58 12.04 -7.81
N PRO A 16 -10.80 13.27 -7.31
CA PRO A 16 -11.49 13.50 -6.04
C PRO A 16 -12.87 12.83 -5.98
N TYR A 17 -13.57 12.76 -7.11
CA TYR A 17 -14.87 12.11 -7.20
C TYR A 17 -14.78 10.62 -6.84
N TRP A 18 -13.85 9.89 -7.45
CA TRP A 18 -13.69 8.46 -7.23
C TRP A 18 -13.10 8.15 -5.85
N GLN A 19 -12.18 8.98 -5.35
CA GLN A 19 -11.66 8.89 -3.98
C GLN A 19 -12.75 9.08 -2.94
N MET A 20 -13.65 10.05 -3.15
CA MET A 20 -14.79 10.29 -2.27
C MET A 20 -15.74 9.08 -2.26
N ILE A 21 -16.13 8.58 -3.43
CA ILE A 21 -17.01 7.40 -3.52
C ILE A 21 -16.35 6.18 -2.87
N TYR A 22 -15.05 5.99 -3.09
CA TYR A 22 -14.29 4.90 -2.48
C TYR A 22 -14.33 4.96 -0.96
N ALA A 23 -14.05 6.13 -0.37
CA ALA A 23 -14.14 6.33 1.08
C ALA A 23 -15.56 6.05 1.61
N ARG A 24 -16.59 6.58 0.94
CA ARG A 24 -17.99 6.39 1.34
C ARG A 24 -18.46 4.95 1.18
N SER A 25 -18.00 4.23 0.17
CA SER A 25 -18.35 2.82 -0.05
C SER A 25 -17.82 1.89 1.06
N LYS A 26 -16.72 2.27 1.72
CA LYS A 26 -16.20 1.53 2.90
C LYS A 26 -17.04 1.76 4.15
N GLU A 27 -17.60 2.97 4.30
CA GLU A 27 -18.44 3.36 5.44
C GLU A 27 -19.88 2.86 5.28
N LEU A 28 -20.41 2.93 4.06
CA LEU A 28 -21.82 2.72 3.74
C LEU A 28 -21.97 1.50 2.82
N SER A 29 -22.55 0.42 3.36
CA SER A 29 -22.72 -0.87 2.68
C SER A 29 -23.60 -0.82 1.41
N HIS A 30 -24.38 0.24 1.21
CA HIS A 30 -25.25 0.41 0.05
C HIS A 30 -24.60 1.18 -1.11
N ILE A 31 -23.47 1.86 -0.89
CA ILE A 31 -22.76 2.57 -1.95
C ILE A 31 -21.78 1.59 -2.60
N ARG A 32 -22.02 1.28 -3.87
CA ARG A 32 -21.16 0.38 -4.65
C ARG A 32 -20.43 1.16 -5.73
N LEU A 33 -19.14 0.87 -5.89
CA LEU A 33 -18.32 1.40 -6.99
C LEU A 33 -18.71 0.79 -8.34
N PHE A 34 -19.15 -0.47 -8.30
CA PHE A 34 -19.54 -1.22 -9.48
C PHE A 34 -20.86 -1.95 -9.26
N LYS A 35 -21.51 -2.32 -10.37
CA LYS A 35 -22.77 -3.07 -10.34
C LYS A 35 -22.57 -4.58 -10.15
N ASN A 36 -21.37 -5.09 -10.43
CA ASN A 36 -20.99 -6.50 -10.30
C ASN A 36 -20.40 -6.80 -8.92
N ASP A 37 -20.80 -7.93 -8.33
CA ASP A 37 -20.42 -8.31 -6.96
C ASP A 37 -19.34 -9.40 -6.88
N LYS A 38 -19.07 -10.14 -7.97
CA LYS A 38 -18.16 -11.31 -7.94
C LYS A 38 -17.21 -11.42 -9.14
N ASP A 39 -17.57 -10.88 -10.31
CA ASP A 39 -16.78 -11.02 -11.53
C ASP A 39 -16.14 -9.69 -11.93
N PHE A 40 -15.06 -9.31 -11.26
CA PHE A 40 -14.31 -8.10 -11.60
C PHE A 40 -13.42 -8.34 -12.81
N SER A 41 -13.51 -7.44 -13.79
CA SER A 41 -12.57 -7.44 -14.91
C SER A 41 -11.17 -7.01 -14.43
N ALA A 42 -10.13 -7.40 -15.17
CA ALA A 42 -8.76 -7.03 -14.82
C ALA A 42 -8.58 -5.52 -14.64
N ILE A 43 -9.24 -4.71 -15.48
CA ILE A 43 -9.18 -3.25 -15.36
C ILE A 43 -9.87 -2.73 -14.10
N GLN A 44 -10.98 -3.34 -13.67
CA GLN A 44 -11.64 -2.99 -12.40
C GLN A 44 -10.75 -3.33 -11.21
N ILE A 45 -10.06 -4.48 -11.25
CA ILE A 45 -9.11 -4.89 -10.21
C ILE A 45 -7.95 -3.89 -10.15
N THR A 46 -7.36 -3.55 -11.28
CA THR A 46 -6.27 -2.55 -11.36
C THR A 46 -6.73 -1.17 -10.87
N PHE A 47 -7.95 -0.76 -11.22
CA PHE A 47 -8.52 0.50 -10.75
C PHE A 47 -8.71 0.51 -9.23
N LEU A 48 -9.25 -0.56 -8.65
CA LEU A 48 -9.42 -0.71 -7.20
C LEU A 48 -8.07 -0.69 -6.47
N TYR A 49 -7.07 -1.36 -7.04
CA TYR A 49 -5.70 -1.35 -6.51
C TYR A 49 -5.14 0.08 -6.42
N TRP A 50 -5.24 0.84 -7.51
CA TRP A 50 -4.77 2.23 -7.50
C TRP A 50 -5.61 3.14 -6.62
N LEU A 51 -6.93 2.93 -6.54
CA LEU A 51 -7.82 3.67 -5.62
C LEU A 51 -7.34 3.56 -4.18
N GLU A 52 -7.06 2.34 -3.72
CA GLU A 52 -6.55 2.08 -2.38
C GLU A 52 -5.18 2.75 -2.16
N ILE A 53 -4.26 2.63 -3.11
CA ILE A 53 -2.94 3.25 -3.02
C ILE A 53 -3.05 4.78 -2.89
N TYR A 54 -3.84 5.42 -3.75
CA TYR A 54 -4.02 6.88 -3.69
C TYR A 54 -4.74 7.29 -2.40
N SER A 55 -5.70 6.50 -1.91
CA SER A 55 -6.35 6.75 -0.62
C SER A 55 -5.33 6.77 0.53
N GLN A 56 -4.44 5.78 0.59
CA GLN A 56 -3.35 5.73 1.56
C GLN A 56 -2.36 6.90 1.40
N ALA A 57 -2.04 7.29 0.15
CA ALA A 57 -1.19 8.43 -0.11
C ALA A 57 -1.81 9.73 0.40
N TYR A 58 -3.09 9.98 0.13
CA TYR A 58 -3.77 11.17 0.65
C TYR A 58 -3.85 11.19 2.18
N GLN A 59 -4.00 10.04 2.84
CA GLN A 59 -3.92 9.95 4.30
C GLN A 59 -2.53 10.36 4.82
N LYS A 60 -1.45 9.81 4.23
CA LYS A 60 -0.08 10.19 4.61
C LYS A 60 0.23 11.66 4.33
N PHE A 61 -0.30 12.20 3.24
CA PHE A 61 -0.19 13.62 2.94
C PHE A 61 -0.88 14.46 4.03
N ALA A 62 -2.07 14.05 4.49
CA ALA A 62 -2.76 14.69 5.60
C ALA A 62 -2.00 14.57 6.94
N GLU A 63 -1.30 13.45 7.16
CA GLU A 63 -0.38 13.24 8.30
C GLU A 63 0.91 14.06 8.20
N LYS A 64 1.09 14.86 7.14
CA LYS A 64 2.27 15.70 6.87
C LYS A 64 3.56 14.90 6.66
N ASP A 65 3.50 13.78 5.94
CA ASP A 65 4.70 13.09 5.46
C ASP A 65 5.55 14.05 4.61
N SER A 66 6.76 14.36 5.07
CA SER A 66 7.66 15.33 4.43
C SER A 66 8.11 14.93 3.03
N LEU A 67 7.99 13.65 2.69
CA LEU A 67 8.41 13.10 1.39
C LEU A 67 7.26 13.06 0.37
N LEU A 68 6.03 13.39 0.78
CA LEU A 68 4.87 13.31 -0.07
C LEU A 68 4.28 14.70 -0.28
N SER A 69 4.32 15.18 -1.52
CA SER A 69 3.68 16.42 -1.93
C SER A 69 2.53 16.12 -2.90
N LYS A 70 1.65 17.11 -3.10
CA LYS A 70 0.57 17.00 -4.10
C LYS A 70 1.13 16.87 -5.52
N GLU A 71 2.31 17.43 -5.79
CA GLU A 71 3.01 17.33 -7.07
C GLU A 71 3.45 15.88 -7.32
N ILE A 72 4.10 15.26 -6.33
CA ILE A 72 4.51 13.85 -6.40
C ILE A 72 3.30 12.93 -6.61
N ILE A 73 2.18 13.17 -5.91
CA ILE A 73 0.97 12.36 -6.10
C ILE A 73 0.44 12.48 -7.54
N ASN A 74 0.57 13.65 -8.17
CA ASN A 74 0.06 13.94 -9.50
C ASN A 74 0.97 13.46 -10.65
N ASP A 75 2.24 13.15 -10.36
CA ASP A 75 3.18 12.59 -11.33
C ASP A 75 3.31 11.08 -11.14
N ASP A 76 2.96 10.30 -12.16
CA ASP A 76 2.97 8.84 -12.08
C ASP A 76 4.38 8.27 -11.83
N ILE A 77 5.41 8.88 -12.40
CA ILE A 77 6.80 8.42 -12.30
C ILE A 77 7.35 8.72 -10.90
N GLU A 78 7.16 9.95 -10.43
CA GLU A 78 7.62 10.33 -9.09
C GLU A 78 6.87 9.56 -8.01
N PHE A 79 5.57 9.34 -8.20
CA PHE A 79 4.78 8.54 -7.29
C PHE A 79 5.26 7.08 -7.25
N ASP A 80 5.58 6.49 -8.39
CA ASP A 80 6.11 5.12 -8.43
C ASP A 80 7.47 5.02 -7.74
N ALA A 81 8.34 6.02 -7.92
CA ALA A 81 9.61 6.12 -7.19
C ALA A 81 9.40 6.25 -5.67
N TYR A 82 8.40 7.03 -5.24
CA TYR A 82 8.01 7.14 -3.83
C TYR A 82 7.52 5.81 -3.25
N LEU A 83 6.65 5.10 -3.98
CA LEU A 83 6.15 3.78 -3.57
C LEU A 83 7.29 2.76 -3.46
N TYR A 84 8.21 2.77 -4.43
CA TYR A 84 9.40 1.92 -4.41
C TYR A 84 10.31 2.21 -3.21
N TYR A 85 10.54 3.49 -2.90
CA TYR A 85 11.32 3.88 -1.73
C TYR A 85 10.70 3.39 -0.42
N ILE A 86 9.37 3.52 -0.27
CA ILE A 86 8.68 3.07 0.95
C ILE A 86 8.70 1.55 1.11
N SER A 87 8.53 0.81 0.01
CA SER A 87 8.52 -0.66 0.07
C SER A 87 9.87 -1.19 0.58
N HIS A 88 10.98 -0.61 0.12
CA HIS A 88 12.34 -0.96 0.55
C HIS A 88 12.63 -0.55 2.00
N LYS A 89 12.15 0.62 2.44
CA LYS A 89 12.31 1.04 3.83
C LYS A 89 11.58 0.11 4.81
N LYS A 90 10.48 -0.52 4.38
CA LYS A 90 9.75 -1.52 5.19
C LYS A 90 10.52 -2.84 5.30
N SER A 91 11.19 -3.30 4.24
CA SER A 91 11.98 -4.54 4.28
C SER A 91 13.19 -4.43 5.21
N ASP A 92 13.85 -3.28 5.23
CA ASP A 92 15.04 -3.08 6.07
C ASP A 92 14.72 -3.10 7.58
N LYS A 93 13.57 -2.52 7.96
CA LYS A 93 13.07 -2.56 9.34
C LYS A 93 12.70 -3.97 9.81
N GLN A 94 12.14 -4.80 8.91
CA GLN A 94 11.82 -6.20 9.23
C GLN A 94 13.09 -7.07 9.30
N GLY A 95 14.09 -6.80 8.45
CA GLY A 95 15.38 -7.48 8.48
C GLY A 95 16.15 -7.24 9.78
N THR A 96 16.07 -6.03 10.33
CA THR A 96 16.72 -5.67 11.60
C THR A 96 16.05 -6.32 12.81
N GLN A 97 14.70 -6.37 12.88
CA GLN A 97 14.00 -7.06 13.98
C GLN A 97 14.28 -8.57 14.02
N LYS A 98 14.38 -9.24 12.87
CA LYS A 98 14.74 -10.68 12.82
C LYS A 98 16.18 -10.94 13.31
N ARG A 99 17.11 -10.00 13.10
CA ARG A 99 18.50 -10.11 13.59
C ARG A 99 18.61 -9.90 15.10
N PHE A 100 17.79 -9.04 15.70
CA PHE A 100 17.73 -8.88 17.16
C PHE A 100 17.18 -10.15 17.85
N ASN A 101 16.12 -10.76 17.31
CA ASN A 101 15.58 -12.01 17.89
C ASN A 101 16.52 -13.22 17.77
N LYS A 102 17.40 -13.28 16.75
CA LYS A 102 18.42 -14.34 16.65
C LYS A 102 19.55 -14.19 17.66
N LYS A 103 19.88 -12.98 18.13
CA LYS A 103 20.91 -12.78 19.16
C LYS A 103 20.41 -13.04 20.59
N GLY A 104 19.10 -13.02 20.83
CA GLY A 104 18.49 -13.40 22.12
C GLY A 104 18.38 -14.91 22.37
N ALA A 105 18.65 -15.75 21.35
CA ALA A 105 18.47 -17.21 21.43
C ALA A 105 19.77 -17.99 21.72
N ILE A 106 20.82 -17.35 22.25
CA ILE A 106 22.09 -17.99 22.61
C ILE A 106 22.12 -18.43 24.10
N GLY A 107 21.08 -18.14 24.89
CA GLY A 107 21.08 -18.32 26.35
C GLY A 107 20.17 -19.39 26.95
N MET A 108 19.52 -20.27 26.17
CA MET A 108 18.63 -21.30 26.73
C MET A 108 19.12 -22.70 26.35
N PRO A 109 19.63 -23.51 27.30
CA PRO A 109 19.95 -24.90 27.04
C PRO A 109 18.66 -25.67 26.73
N SER A 110 18.62 -26.34 25.57
CA SER A 110 17.50 -27.20 25.20
C SER A 110 17.42 -28.38 26.16
N LEU A 111 16.31 -28.49 26.89
CA LEU A 111 15.97 -29.70 27.63
C LEU A 111 15.66 -30.81 26.62
N VAL A 112 16.67 -31.61 26.29
CA VAL A 112 16.51 -32.88 25.59
C VAL A 112 15.74 -33.82 26.52
N GLN A 113 14.43 -33.97 26.27
CA GLN A 113 13.63 -35.01 26.92
C GLN A 113 14.07 -36.38 26.39
N LYS A 114 14.89 -37.06 27.20
CA LYS A 114 15.30 -38.45 26.99
C LYS A 114 14.06 -39.35 27.22
N LYS A 115 13.39 -39.75 26.14
CA LYS A 115 12.41 -40.84 26.18
C LYS A 115 13.10 -42.10 26.68
N ARG A 116 12.69 -42.60 27.84
CA ARG A 116 12.93 -43.99 28.26
C ARG A 116 11.81 -44.85 27.67
N SER A 117 12.19 -45.86 26.91
CA SER A 117 11.39 -47.05 26.63
C SER A 117 12.36 -48.22 26.63
#